data_AF-A0A9D1EWK0-F1
#
_entry.id   AF-A0A9D1EWK0-F1
#
_cell.length_a   1.000
_cell.length_b   1.000
_cell.length_c   1.000
_cell.angle_alpha   90.00
_cell.angle_beta   90.00
_cell.angle_gamma   90.00
#
_symmetry.space_group_name_H-M   'P 1'
#
loop_
_entity.id
_entity.type
_entity.pdbx_description
1 polymer ?
#
loop_
_entity_poly.entity_id
_entity_poly.type
_entity_poly.pdbx_seq_one_letter_code
_entity_poly.pdbx_strand_id
1 'polypeptide(L)'
;MEQGQFVCTCPAYGYDLIDGEMVINQAEAAIIRRTFDLYMKGYGFQSIAKLYNDEKVPRRYGKTLWHAHTIRYILTNEKYIGDSLTQKSYSTDTLPYRRLPNNGKYPKYYVKHNHEEIIDRDTFNAVQKLIAERNNEPAGKVKFPLSGKVSFHYKNFLGYRKGEDGKPVIDIEQAEVIRFIYDRYLAGDSMSEIAKKLNALKILTPGGKDNWSSTTIRSILNNEKYKGDAIINKTFVVDCISKQVKLNNGERKKYYVKNNHPAIIDDATFAKVQEELTRRSGKKKVKQVGAKTELGKYCGKYALTELLVCGECKTPYRRCTWTVKGKKKIVWRCISRLDFGKKYCHNSPTIEEGVLHEAIMEAIQRSALLNRETLQTLKEHIRLALGSADKEENSIDIEFRIAQINAGFNSMIDTASADNMDGYDENRIQQLINEKNELQEKLRLIHKEKGSQKTTQDRLDSIYTVIDGLKNCPMTYNDEVVRKLIECVVIESKNQIKVVFRDGTQMEQTLQDENIHWLTNFMLQ
;
A
#
# COMPACT_ATOMS: atom_id res chain seq x y z
N MET A 1 63.49 -28.10 7.47
CA MET A 1 62.89 -27.26 8.53
C MET A 1 62.96 -28.02 9.86
N GLU A 2 64.15 -28.39 10.32
CA GLU A 2 64.33 -29.05 11.64
C GLU A 2 64.58 -28.03 12.77
N GLN A 3 64.89 -26.77 12.43
CA GLN A 3 65.21 -25.72 13.40
C GLN A 3 64.04 -24.78 13.76
N GLY A 4 62.79 -25.10 13.37
CA GLY A 4 61.60 -24.37 13.81
C GLY A 4 61.44 -22.90 13.34
N GLN A 5 62.48 -22.26 12.81
CA GLN A 5 62.41 -20.91 12.26
C GLN A 5 61.70 -20.91 10.90
N PHE A 6 60.51 -20.33 10.85
CA PHE A 6 59.75 -20.14 9.63
C PHE A 6 60.23 -18.88 8.89
N VAL A 7 60.88 -19.06 7.74
CA VAL A 7 61.25 -17.94 6.86
C VAL A 7 60.10 -17.69 5.87
N CYS A 8 59.36 -16.60 6.07
CA CYS A 8 58.30 -16.21 5.14
C CYS A 8 58.89 -15.53 3.90
N THR A 9 58.74 -16.12 2.71
CA THR A 9 59.24 -15.51 1.46
C THR A 9 58.25 -14.55 0.80
N CYS A 10 56.98 -14.54 1.24
CA CYS A 10 55.95 -13.62 0.76
C CYS A 10 54.90 -13.40 1.87
N PRO A 11 54.88 -12.24 2.53
CA PRO A 11 53.94 -11.96 3.61
C PRO A 11 52.50 -11.85 3.08
N ALA A 12 51.53 -12.16 3.93
CA ALA A 12 50.13 -11.90 3.59
C ALA A 12 49.89 -10.38 3.53
N TYR A 13 48.89 -9.96 2.75
CA TYR A 13 48.39 -8.58 2.80
C TYR A 13 48.12 -8.21 4.26
N GLY A 14 48.47 -7.00 4.73
CA GLY A 14 48.42 -6.64 6.16
C GLY A 14 49.74 -6.75 6.91
N TYR A 15 50.71 -7.48 6.36
CA TYR A 15 52.02 -7.68 6.99
C TYR A 15 53.14 -7.28 6.03
N ASP A 16 54.14 -6.59 6.57
CA ASP A 16 55.41 -6.32 5.91
C ASP A 16 56.49 -7.24 6.45
N LEU A 17 57.44 -7.60 5.59
CA LEU A 17 58.57 -8.44 5.97
C LEU A 17 59.77 -7.52 6.23
N ILE A 18 60.14 -7.38 7.49
CA ILE A 18 61.29 -6.58 7.95
C ILE A 18 62.25 -7.53 8.66
N ASP A 19 63.49 -7.63 8.17
CA ASP A 19 64.53 -8.51 8.72
C ASP A 19 64.13 -9.99 8.88
N GLY A 20 63.22 -10.47 8.02
CA GLY A 20 62.71 -11.84 8.05
C GLY A 20 61.52 -12.06 8.99
N GLU A 21 61.11 -11.03 9.74
CA GLU A 21 59.95 -11.06 10.63
C GLU A 21 58.72 -10.39 10.00
N MET A 22 57.52 -10.89 10.34
CA MET A 22 56.25 -10.32 9.87
C MET A 22 55.79 -9.23 10.84
N VAL A 23 55.85 -7.98 10.38
CA VAL A 23 55.43 -6.79 11.13
C VAL A 23 54.10 -6.28 10.58
N ILE A 24 53.19 -5.85 11.46
CA ILE A 24 51.86 -5.37 11.06
C ILE A 24 51.96 -4.04 10.33
N ASN A 25 51.45 -3.98 9.10
CA ASN A 25 51.19 -2.74 8.39
C ASN A 25 49.83 -2.18 8.83
N GLN A 26 49.80 -1.12 9.63
CA GLN A 26 48.55 -0.61 10.23
C GLN A 26 47.50 -0.18 9.20
N ALA A 27 47.91 0.36 8.05
CA ALA A 27 46.98 0.80 7.00
C ALA A 27 46.29 -0.40 6.32
N GLU A 28 47.05 -1.43 5.97
CA GLU A 28 46.49 -2.65 5.38
C GLU A 28 45.74 -3.50 6.42
N ALA A 29 46.21 -3.53 7.67
CA ALA A 29 45.55 -4.19 8.79
C ALA A 29 44.16 -3.61 9.08
N ALA A 30 43.98 -2.29 8.93
CA ALA A 30 42.66 -1.66 9.04
C ALA A 30 41.67 -2.21 7.99
N ILE A 31 42.13 -2.46 6.76
CA ILE A 31 41.31 -3.06 5.69
C ILE A 31 40.96 -4.51 6.04
N ILE A 32 41.87 -5.26 6.64
CA ILE A 32 41.61 -6.63 7.09
C ILE A 32 40.57 -6.64 8.21
N ARG A 33 40.76 -5.86 9.28
CA ARG A 33 39.78 -5.71 10.37
C ARG A 33 38.40 -5.34 9.82
N ARG A 34 38.34 -4.34 8.94
CA ARG A 34 37.11 -3.96 8.23
C ARG A 34 36.50 -5.11 7.43
N THR A 35 37.31 -5.95 6.80
CA THR A 35 36.82 -7.11 6.01
C THR A 35 36.14 -8.15 6.90
N PHE A 36 36.73 -8.45 8.07
CA PHE A 36 36.12 -9.33 9.06
C PHE A 36 34.81 -8.74 9.60
N ASP A 37 34.80 -7.45 9.96
CA ASP A 37 33.60 -6.75 10.44
C ASP A 37 32.48 -6.74 9.40
N LEU A 38 32.78 -6.42 8.14
CA LEU A 38 31.80 -6.43 7.06
C LEU A 38 31.21 -7.83 6.87
N TYR A 39 32.03 -8.87 6.97
CA TYR A 39 31.55 -10.25 6.83
C TYR A 39 30.63 -10.65 7.99
N MET A 40 30.99 -10.29 9.23
CA MET A 40 30.16 -10.48 10.43
C MET A 40 28.84 -9.70 10.33
N LYS A 41 28.86 -8.49 9.76
CA LYS A 41 27.67 -7.68 9.43
C LYS A 41 26.82 -8.27 8.29
N GLY A 42 27.19 -9.44 7.74
CA GLY A 42 26.37 -10.16 6.77
C GLY A 42 26.71 -9.93 5.30
N TYR A 43 27.77 -9.19 5.00
CA TYR A 43 28.21 -9.01 3.61
C TYR A 43 28.85 -10.31 3.08
N GLY A 44 28.60 -10.60 1.80
CA GLY A 44 29.22 -11.73 1.09
C GLY A 44 30.52 -11.34 0.39
N PHE A 45 31.36 -12.33 0.02
CA PHE A 45 32.66 -12.10 -0.62
C PHE A 45 32.59 -11.16 -1.85
N GLN A 46 31.60 -11.38 -2.72
CA GLN A 46 31.38 -10.55 -3.92
C GLN A 46 30.96 -9.11 -3.56
N SER A 47 30.16 -8.95 -2.52
CA SER A 47 29.64 -7.64 -2.11
C SER A 47 30.74 -6.79 -1.49
N ILE A 48 31.60 -7.39 -0.67
CA ILE A 48 32.77 -6.73 -0.08
C ILE A 48 33.76 -6.34 -1.19
N ALA A 49 34.05 -7.25 -2.12
CA ALA A 49 34.95 -6.95 -3.24
C ALA A 49 34.43 -5.80 -4.09
N LYS A 50 33.13 -5.76 -4.40
CA LYS A 50 32.52 -4.65 -5.13
C LYS A 50 32.60 -3.35 -4.33
N LEU A 51 32.26 -3.37 -3.05
CA LEU A 51 32.33 -2.19 -2.17
C LEU A 51 33.73 -1.58 -2.20
N TYR A 52 34.77 -2.41 -2.06
CA TYR A 52 36.16 -1.94 -2.09
C TYR A 52 36.58 -1.41 -3.47
N ASN A 53 36.04 -1.95 -4.56
CA ASN A 53 36.27 -1.40 -5.91
C ASN A 53 35.57 -0.06 -6.12
N ASP A 54 34.32 0.07 -5.65
CA ASP A 54 33.54 1.31 -5.75
C ASP A 54 34.21 2.44 -4.92
N GLU A 55 34.76 2.10 -3.75
CA GLU A 55 35.53 3.00 -2.87
C GLU A 55 37.00 3.19 -3.29
N LYS A 56 37.46 2.48 -4.33
CA LYS A 56 38.86 2.52 -4.81
C LYS A 56 39.90 2.19 -3.74
N VAL A 57 39.61 1.22 -2.87
CA VAL A 57 40.53 0.77 -1.82
C VAL A 57 41.81 0.19 -2.45
N PRO A 58 43.01 0.68 -2.09
CA PRO A 58 44.25 0.27 -2.73
C PRO A 58 44.64 -1.18 -2.41
N ARG A 59 45.31 -1.86 -3.35
CA ARG A 59 45.97 -3.15 -3.09
C ARG A 59 47.47 -3.06 -3.31
N ARG A 60 48.19 -4.01 -2.72
CA ARG A 60 49.63 -4.19 -2.88
C ARG A 60 49.99 -4.55 -4.33
N TYR A 61 51.18 -4.14 -4.76
CA TYR A 61 51.80 -4.47 -6.07
C TYR A 61 51.03 -3.95 -7.31
N GLY A 62 50.46 -2.74 -7.24
CA GLY A 62 49.87 -2.06 -8.41
C GLY A 62 48.56 -2.68 -8.92
N LYS A 63 47.95 -3.60 -8.17
CA LYS A 63 46.67 -4.22 -8.55
C LYS A 63 45.50 -3.30 -8.20
N THR A 64 44.57 -3.10 -9.13
CA THR A 64 43.48 -2.12 -8.97
C THR A 64 42.14 -2.70 -8.52
N LEU A 65 41.87 -4.00 -8.73
CA LEU A 65 40.51 -4.57 -8.58
C LEU A 65 40.37 -5.73 -7.58
N TRP A 66 39.76 -5.50 -6.42
CA TRP A 66 39.35 -6.55 -5.49
C TRP A 66 38.45 -7.61 -6.13
N HIS A 67 38.77 -8.88 -5.90
CA HIS A 67 37.99 -10.03 -6.36
C HIS A 67 37.45 -10.84 -5.17
N ALA A 68 36.34 -11.55 -5.37
CA ALA A 68 35.70 -12.36 -4.33
C ALA A 68 36.64 -13.44 -3.75
N HIS A 69 37.49 -14.05 -4.57
CA HIS A 69 38.47 -15.03 -4.10
C HIS A 69 39.56 -14.40 -3.21
N THR A 70 39.90 -13.12 -3.42
CA THR A 70 40.84 -12.38 -2.57
C THR A 70 40.24 -12.15 -1.18
N ILE A 71 38.96 -11.74 -1.13
CA ILE A 71 38.24 -11.58 0.14
C ILE A 71 38.11 -12.92 0.87
N ARG A 72 37.78 -14.00 0.14
CA ARG A 72 37.75 -15.35 0.70
C ARG A 72 39.11 -15.75 1.28
N TYR A 73 40.19 -15.51 0.54
CA TYR A 73 41.55 -15.78 1.01
C TYR A 73 41.84 -15.04 2.31
N ILE A 74 41.49 -13.75 2.41
CA ILE A 74 41.68 -12.97 3.65
C ILE A 74 40.96 -13.62 4.83
N LEU A 75 39.68 -13.95 4.65
CA LEU A 75 38.85 -14.49 5.73
C LEU A 75 39.22 -15.92 6.14
N THR A 76 39.94 -16.69 5.32
CA THR A 76 40.30 -18.10 5.62
C THR A 76 41.76 -18.31 5.98
N ASN A 77 42.61 -17.29 5.86
CA ASN A 77 44.05 -17.46 6.05
C ASN A 77 44.41 -17.39 7.54
N GLU A 78 45.03 -18.46 8.04
CA GLU A 78 45.41 -18.59 9.45
C GLU A 78 46.49 -17.60 9.90
N LYS A 79 47.17 -16.93 8.95
CA LYS A 79 48.17 -15.92 9.28
C LYS A 79 47.61 -14.73 10.07
N TYR A 80 46.34 -14.37 9.86
CA TYR A 80 45.77 -13.19 10.54
C TYR A 80 45.55 -13.37 12.05
N ILE A 81 45.59 -14.61 12.55
CA ILE A 81 45.54 -14.95 13.98
C ILE A 81 46.94 -15.25 14.55
N GLY A 82 48.00 -14.85 13.85
CA GLY A 82 49.38 -15.07 14.26
C GLY A 82 49.92 -16.48 14.01
N ASP A 83 49.11 -17.40 13.46
CA ASP A 83 49.50 -18.79 13.24
C ASP A 83 50.08 -19.01 11.81
N SER A 84 50.74 -20.13 11.57
CA SER A 84 51.34 -20.44 10.27
C SER A 84 51.31 -21.94 9.98
N LEU A 85 50.63 -22.32 8.89
CA LEU A 85 50.64 -23.70 8.39
C LEU A 85 51.69 -23.85 7.28
N THR A 86 52.72 -24.65 7.52
CA THR A 86 53.83 -24.87 6.60
C THR A 86 53.60 -26.10 5.70
N GLN A 87 54.43 -26.25 4.66
CA GLN A 87 54.39 -27.38 3.71
C GLN A 87 53.02 -27.59 3.03
N LYS A 88 52.33 -26.48 2.70
CA LYS A 88 51.07 -26.50 1.93
C LYS A 88 51.24 -26.99 0.49
N SER A 89 52.48 -27.09 -0.01
CA SER A 89 52.85 -27.58 -1.34
C SER A 89 54.19 -28.30 -1.29
N TYR A 90 54.44 -29.20 -2.23
CA TYR A 90 55.73 -29.86 -2.42
C TYR A 90 56.12 -29.83 -3.91
N SER A 91 57.41 -29.98 -4.22
CA SER A 91 57.89 -30.11 -5.59
C SER A 91 58.01 -31.59 -5.97
N THR A 92 57.72 -31.95 -7.22
CA THR A 92 57.96 -33.32 -7.70
C THR A 92 59.44 -33.65 -7.65
N ASP A 93 59.77 -34.91 -7.39
CA ASP A 93 61.17 -35.36 -7.27
C ASP A 93 61.81 -35.62 -8.65
N THR A 94 60.99 -35.65 -9.71
CA THR A 94 61.40 -35.93 -11.09
C THR A 94 61.06 -34.78 -12.04
N LEU A 95 61.86 -34.68 -13.11
CA LEU A 95 61.70 -33.68 -14.15
C LEU A 95 60.45 -33.94 -15.02
N PRO A 96 59.70 -32.90 -15.43
CA PRO A 96 59.90 -31.51 -15.05
C PRO A 96 59.44 -31.25 -13.61
N TYR A 97 60.24 -30.49 -12.85
CA TYR A 97 59.88 -30.12 -11.47
C TYR A 97 58.59 -29.29 -11.45
N ARG A 98 57.55 -29.81 -10.83
CA ARG A 98 56.25 -29.14 -10.69
C ARG A 98 55.92 -28.96 -9.21
N ARG A 99 55.48 -27.77 -8.84
CA ARG A 99 54.98 -27.48 -7.48
C ARG A 99 53.51 -27.89 -7.39
N LEU A 100 53.22 -28.89 -6.56
CA LEU A 100 51.88 -29.45 -6.36
C LEU A 100 51.35 -29.13 -4.95
N PRO A 101 50.02 -28.99 -4.78
CA PRO A 101 49.42 -28.84 -3.47
C PRO A 101 49.62 -30.11 -2.63
N ASN A 102 49.95 -29.94 -1.35
CA ASN A 102 50.07 -31.05 -0.42
C ASN A 102 48.68 -31.39 0.15
N ASN A 103 48.02 -32.39 -0.44
CA ASN A 103 46.71 -32.87 0.01
C ASN A 103 46.79 -34.03 1.00
N GLY A 104 47.92 -34.18 1.71
CA GLY A 104 48.15 -35.28 2.66
C GLY A 104 49.25 -36.26 2.24
N LYS A 105 50.03 -35.93 1.20
CA LYS A 105 51.18 -36.74 0.76
C LYS A 105 52.37 -36.62 1.71
N TYR A 106 52.54 -35.44 2.31
CA TYR A 106 53.56 -35.17 3.32
C TYR A 106 52.91 -34.53 4.55
N PRO A 107 53.51 -34.65 5.76
CA PRO A 107 53.02 -33.93 6.93
C PRO A 107 52.97 -32.42 6.66
N LYS A 108 52.03 -31.75 7.33
CA LYS A 108 51.99 -30.29 7.42
C LYS A 108 52.27 -29.92 8.87
N TYR A 109 53.05 -28.87 9.08
CA TYR A 109 53.39 -28.42 10.42
C TYR A 109 52.64 -27.12 10.73
N TYR A 110 51.95 -27.10 11.87
CA TYR A 110 51.20 -25.95 12.33
C TYR A 110 51.98 -25.24 13.45
N VAL A 111 52.40 -24.01 13.20
CA VAL A 111 53.14 -23.18 14.16
C VAL A 111 52.18 -22.14 14.72
N LYS A 112 51.94 -22.18 16.03
CA LYS A 112 51.08 -21.23 16.75
C LYS A 112 51.88 -19.99 17.13
N HIS A 113 51.24 -18.81 17.11
CA HIS A 113 51.82 -17.54 17.59
C HIS A 113 53.20 -17.24 17.01
N ASN A 114 53.36 -17.47 15.71
CA ASN A 114 54.61 -17.21 14.99
C ASN A 114 54.85 -15.70 14.78
N HIS A 115 53.80 -14.88 14.79
CA HIS A 115 53.86 -13.44 14.61
C HIS A 115 52.64 -12.77 15.25
N GLU A 116 52.65 -11.44 15.33
CA GLU A 116 51.57 -10.65 15.92
C GLU A 116 50.25 -10.82 15.13
N GLU A 117 49.14 -11.00 15.85
CA GLU A 117 47.82 -11.19 15.25
C GLU A 117 47.17 -9.85 14.86
N ILE A 118 46.55 -9.80 13.68
CA ILE A 118 45.73 -8.64 13.25
C ILE A 118 44.29 -8.77 13.75
N ILE A 119 43.81 -10.01 13.87
CA ILE A 119 42.45 -10.39 14.27
C ILE A 119 42.54 -11.38 15.42
N ASP A 120 41.72 -11.19 16.44
CA ASP A 120 41.63 -12.12 17.56
C ASP A 120 41.07 -13.48 17.13
N ARG A 121 41.46 -14.53 17.86
CA ARG A 121 41.08 -15.91 17.54
C ARG A 121 39.57 -16.13 17.59
N ASP A 122 38.86 -15.46 18.49
CA ASP A 122 37.42 -15.65 18.65
C ASP A 122 36.65 -15.10 17.44
N THR A 123 37.02 -13.91 16.97
CA THR A 123 36.50 -13.30 15.73
C THR A 123 36.79 -14.18 14.52
N PHE A 124 38.01 -14.70 14.40
CA PHE A 124 38.35 -15.59 13.29
C PHE A 124 37.52 -16.88 13.30
N ASN A 125 37.38 -17.51 14.48
CA ASN A 125 36.59 -18.73 14.65
C ASN A 125 35.11 -18.48 14.38
N ALA A 126 34.56 -17.35 14.83
CA ALA A 126 33.19 -16.95 14.53
C ALA A 126 32.98 -16.79 13.02
N VAL A 127 33.93 -16.16 12.31
CA VAL A 127 33.89 -16.04 10.85
C VAL A 127 33.99 -17.41 10.16
N GLN A 128 34.85 -18.33 10.62
CA GLN A 128 34.92 -19.68 10.05
C GLN A 128 33.59 -20.43 10.22
N LYS A 129 32.98 -20.33 11.40
CA LYS A 129 31.66 -20.91 11.68
C LYS A 129 30.61 -20.33 10.73
N LEU A 130 30.58 -19.00 10.54
CA LEU A 130 29.68 -18.34 9.58
C LEU A 130 29.93 -18.77 8.14
N ILE A 131 31.19 -18.98 7.73
CA ILE A 131 31.53 -19.50 6.39
C ILE A 131 30.97 -20.92 6.23
N ALA A 132 31.16 -21.80 7.22
CA ALA A 132 30.65 -23.17 7.18
C ALA A 132 29.11 -23.20 7.15
N GLU A 133 28.43 -22.41 7.99
CA GLU A 133 26.98 -22.26 7.99
C GLU A 133 26.46 -21.80 6.62
N ARG A 134 27.09 -20.79 6.01
CA ARG A 134 26.71 -20.29 4.68
C ARG A 134 27.00 -21.30 3.55
N ASN A 135 28.03 -22.12 3.67
CA ASN A 135 28.35 -23.16 2.68
C ASN A 135 27.39 -24.37 2.76
N ASN A 136 26.84 -24.64 3.95
CA ASN A 136 25.82 -25.68 4.15
C ASN A 136 24.42 -25.26 3.67
N GLU A 137 24.21 -23.99 3.29
CA GLU A 137 22.98 -23.59 2.61
C GLU A 137 22.97 -24.13 1.17
N PRO A 138 21.88 -24.79 0.72
CA PRO A 138 21.82 -25.38 -0.61
C PRO A 138 22.10 -24.35 -1.70
N ALA A 139 22.94 -24.73 -2.67
CA ALA A 139 23.42 -23.89 -3.77
C ALA A 139 22.28 -23.43 -4.70
N GLY A 140 21.52 -22.43 -4.25
CA GLY A 140 20.47 -21.76 -5.00
C GLY A 140 20.44 -20.29 -4.61
N LYS A 141 20.97 -19.42 -5.49
CA LYS A 141 21.03 -17.94 -5.33
C LYS A 141 21.12 -17.49 -3.86
N VAL A 142 22.29 -17.64 -3.23
CA VAL A 142 22.55 -17.09 -1.89
C VAL A 142 22.20 -15.60 -1.91
N LYS A 143 21.09 -15.24 -1.27
CA LYS A 143 20.64 -13.84 -1.15
C LYS A 143 21.32 -13.29 0.08
N PHE A 144 22.25 -12.35 -0.09
CA PHE A 144 22.87 -11.62 1.02
C PHE A 144 21.87 -10.56 1.53
N PRO A 145 21.09 -10.86 2.58
CA PRO A 145 19.91 -10.05 2.91
C PRO A 145 20.31 -8.66 3.43
N LEU A 146 21.50 -8.58 4.02
CA LEU A 146 22.08 -7.37 4.60
C LEU A 146 22.80 -6.50 3.56
N SER A 147 22.89 -6.94 2.30
CA SER A 147 23.42 -6.11 1.21
C SER A 147 22.44 -5.02 0.75
N GLY A 148 21.20 -5.01 1.27
CA GLY A 148 20.15 -4.07 0.88
C GLY A 148 19.64 -4.23 -0.57
N LYS A 149 20.18 -5.19 -1.33
CA LYS A 149 19.81 -5.41 -2.73
C LYS A 149 18.53 -6.21 -2.83
N VAL A 150 17.44 -5.54 -3.17
CA VAL A 150 16.14 -6.15 -3.43
C VAL A 150 16.02 -6.47 -4.91
N SER A 151 15.73 -7.73 -5.24
CA SER A 151 15.49 -8.14 -6.62
C SER A 151 14.09 -7.72 -7.07
N PHE A 152 14.00 -7.14 -8.26
CA PHE A 152 12.76 -6.85 -8.97
C PHE A 152 12.62 -7.75 -10.20
N HIS A 153 11.43 -8.30 -10.41
CA HIS A 153 11.08 -9.03 -11.62
C HIS A 153 10.31 -8.09 -12.53
N TYR A 154 11.00 -7.11 -13.13
CA TYR A 154 10.40 -6.00 -13.89
C TYR A 154 9.39 -6.47 -14.96
N LYS A 155 9.60 -7.63 -15.60
CA LYS A 155 8.67 -8.20 -16.58
C LYS A 155 7.28 -8.54 -16.01
N ASN A 156 7.19 -8.85 -14.72
CA ASN A 156 5.98 -9.31 -14.03
C ASN A 156 5.56 -8.36 -12.90
N PHE A 157 6.14 -7.16 -12.84
CA PHE A 157 5.94 -6.21 -11.74
C PHE A 157 5.60 -4.84 -12.32
N LEU A 158 4.36 -4.41 -12.14
CA LEU A 158 3.83 -3.16 -12.69
C LEU A 158 4.29 -1.96 -11.86
N GLY A 159 4.51 -0.81 -12.51
CA GLY A 159 4.81 0.47 -11.86
C GLY A 159 6.29 0.81 -11.78
N TYR A 160 7.19 -0.12 -12.11
CA TYR A 160 8.64 0.12 -12.06
C TYR A 160 9.36 -0.40 -13.29
N ARG A 161 10.32 0.40 -13.76
CA ARG A 161 11.28 0.03 -14.79
C ARG A 161 12.69 -0.03 -14.20
N LYS A 162 13.59 -0.72 -14.91
CA LYS A 162 15.01 -0.77 -14.54
C LYS A 162 15.69 0.52 -15.01
N GLY A 163 16.25 1.28 -14.07
CA GLY A 163 17.08 2.45 -14.36
C GLY A 163 18.45 2.06 -14.92
N GLU A 164 19.21 3.05 -15.40
CA GLU A 164 20.56 2.87 -15.95
C GLU A 164 21.54 2.31 -14.92
N ASP A 165 21.40 2.70 -13.66
CA ASP A 165 22.17 2.21 -12.50
C ASP A 165 21.72 0.82 -12.02
N GLY A 166 20.69 0.25 -12.65
CA GLY A 166 20.08 -1.02 -12.30
C GLY A 166 19.10 -0.96 -11.13
N LYS A 167 18.82 0.23 -10.55
CA LYS A 167 17.82 0.42 -9.50
C LYS A 167 16.41 0.58 -10.09
N PRO A 168 15.36 0.29 -9.31
CA PRO A 168 13.98 0.52 -9.73
C PRO A 168 13.68 2.02 -9.82
N VAL A 169 13.16 2.45 -10.97
CA VAL A 169 12.64 3.79 -11.23
C VAL A 169 11.14 3.68 -11.50
N ILE A 170 10.35 4.62 -11.00
CA ILE A 170 8.89 4.63 -11.19
C ILE A 170 8.59 4.85 -12.68
N ASP A 171 7.73 3.99 -13.21
CA ASP A 171 7.08 4.17 -14.52
C ASP A 171 5.77 4.90 -14.27
N ILE A 172 5.64 6.12 -14.80
CA ILE A 172 4.54 7.05 -14.47
C ILE A 172 3.19 6.47 -14.91
N GLU A 173 3.09 5.99 -16.15
CA GLU A 173 1.83 5.45 -16.70
C GLU A 173 1.39 4.20 -15.93
N GLN A 174 2.33 3.31 -15.63
CA GLN A 174 2.02 2.11 -14.86
C GLN A 174 1.70 2.41 -13.39
N ALA A 175 2.33 3.44 -12.81
CA ALA A 175 2.07 3.88 -11.45
C ALA A 175 0.66 4.47 -11.29
N GLU A 176 0.13 5.15 -12.31
CA GLU A 176 -1.26 5.62 -12.31
C GLU A 176 -2.26 4.47 -12.20
N VAL A 177 -2.01 3.34 -12.89
CA VAL A 177 -2.84 2.14 -12.75
C VAL A 177 -2.81 1.60 -11.31
N ILE A 178 -1.64 1.62 -10.67
CA ILE A 178 -1.51 1.21 -9.26
C ILE A 178 -2.29 2.16 -8.35
N ARG A 179 -2.14 3.48 -8.52
CA ARG A 179 -2.90 4.49 -7.74
C ARG A 179 -4.39 4.29 -7.91
N PHE A 180 -4.86 4.14 -9.14
CA PHE A 180 -6.25 3.83 -9.46
C PHE A 180 -6.76 2.58 -8.73
N ILE A 181 -5.97 1.49 -8.67
CA ILE A 181 -6.34 0.27 -7.94
C ILE A 181 -6.53 0.56 -6.44
N TYR A 182 -5.61 1.31 -5.82
CA TYR A 182 -5.69 1.67 -4.40
C TYR A 182 -6.89 2.57 -4.14
N ASP A 183 -7.09 3.61 -4.95
CA ASP A 183 -8.19 4.58 -4.81
C ASP A 183 -9.56 3.91 -4.95
N ARG A 184 -9.73 3.08 -6.01
CA ARG A 184 -11.00 2.34 -6.20
C ARG A 184 -11.27 1.34 -5.09
N TYR A 185 -10.23 0.72 -4.54
CA TYR A 185 -10.39 -0.20 -3.41
C TYR A 185 -10.87 0.53 -2.16
N LEU A 186 -10.28 1.69 -1.85
CA LEU A 186 -10.69 2.56 -0.74
C LEU A 186 -12.07 3.19 -0.96
N ALA A 187 -12.47 3.46 -2.20
CA ALA A 187 -13.83 3.88 -2.56
C ALA A 187 -14.90 2.78 -2.35
N GLY A 188 -14.48 1.55 -2.03
CA GLY A 188 -15.39 0.44 -1.69
C GLY A 188 -15.53 -0.62 -2.78
N ASP A 189 -14.89 -0.46 -3.94
CA ASP A 189 -14.98 -1.47 -5.00
C ASP A 189 -14.37 -2.80 -4.51
N SER A 190 -15.00 -3.92 -4.88
CA SER A 190 -14.42 -5.23 -4.66
C SER A 190 -13.26 -5.49 -5.62
N MET A 191 -12.32 -6.36 -5.23
CA MET A 191 -11.21 -6.78 -6.11
C MET A 191 -11.68 -7.31 -7.46
N SER A 192 -12.89 -7.90 -7.52
CA SER A 192 -13.47 -8.38 -8.77
C SER A 192 -14.02 -7.24 -9.64
N GLU A 193 -14.55 -6.18 -9.05
CA GLU A 193 -15.04 -5.00 -9.79
C GLU A 193 -13.88 -4.19 -10.34
N ILE A 194 -12.83 -3.99 -9.53
CA ILE A 194 -11.60 -3.34 -9.98
C ILE A 194 -11.02 -4.08 -11.19
N ALA A 195 -10.92 -5.41 -11.10
CA ALA A 195 -10.46 -6.23 -12.23
C ALA A 195 -11.35 -6.06 -13.49
N LYS A 196 -12.68 -6.03 -13.33
CA LYS A 196 -13.60 -5.80 -14.45
C LYS A 196 -13.42 -4.41 -15.07
N LYS A 197 -13.24 -3.37 -14.25
CA LYS A 197 -12.99 -2.00 -14.72
C LYS A 197 -11.69 -1.91 -15.52
N LEU A 198 -10.60 -2.50 -15.01
CA LEU A 198 -9.32 -2.55 -15.73
C LEU A 198 -9.41 -3.32 -17.05
N ASN A 199 -10.15 -4.44 -17.07
CA ASN A 199 -10.42 -5.19 -18.31
C ASN A 199 -11.23 -4.37 -19.32
N ALA A 200 -12.23 -3.62 -18.85
CA ALA A 200 -13.03 -2.74 -19.72
C ALA A 200 -12.19 -1.61 -20.33
N LEU A 201 -11.21 -1.10 -19.57
CA LEU A 201 -10.22 -0.13 -20.04
C LEU A 201 -9.12 -0.74 -20.92
N LYS A 202 -9.14 -2.07 -21.15
CA LYS A 202 -8.13 -2.81 -21.94
C LYS A 202 -6.68 -2.61 -21.46
N ILE A 203 -6.49 -2.37 -20.16
CA ILE A 203 -5.16 -2.22 -19.58
C ILE A 203 -4.54 -3.60 -19.37
N LEU A 204 -3.28 -3.79 -19.78
CA LEU A 204 -2.58 -5.07 -19.61
C LEU A 204 -2.20 -5.34 -18.15
N THR A 205 -2.27 -6.60 -17.75
CA THR A 205 -1.81 -7.06 -16.42
C THR A 205 -0.28 -6.97 -16.29
N PRO A 206 0.27 -7.05 -15.06
CA PRO A 206 1.72 -7.03 -14.85
C PRO A 206 2.50 -8.09 -15.64
N GLY A 207 1.86 -9.21 -16.00
CA GLY A 207 2.47 -10.29 -16.80
C GLY A 207 2.18 -10.19 -18.31
N GLY A 208 1.64 -9.06 -18.79
CA GLY A 208 1.32 -8.83 -20.20
C GLY A 208 0.07 -9.57 -20.70
N LYS A 209 -0.82 -9.99 -19.81
CA LYS A 209 -2.10 -10.64 -20.18
C LYS A 209 -3.24 -9.64 -20.19
N ASP A 210 -4.25 -9.87 -21.02
CA ASP A 210 -5.41 -8.97 -21.18
C ASP A 210 -6.43 -9.06 -20.04
N ASN A 211 -6.41 -10.14 -19.26
CA ASN A 211 -7.43 -10.42 -18.26
C ASN A 211 -6.90 -10.27 -16.82
N TRP A 212 -7.31 -9.19 -16.18
CA TRP A 212 -7.18 -8.97 -14.75
C TRP A 212 -8.05 -9.92 -13.95
N SER A 213 -7.47 -10.42 -12.86
CA SER A 213 -8.12 -11.32 -11.93
C SER A 213 -8.10 -10.75 -10.51
N SER A 214 -9.05 -11.17 -9.67
CA SER A 214 -9.11 -10.71 -8.28
C SER A 214 -7.87 -11.10 -7.45
N THR A 215 -7.17 -12.18 -7.82
CA THR A 215 -5.92 -12.60 -7.17
C THR A 215 -4.76 -11.68 -7.54
N THR A 216 -4.70 -11.20 -8.78
CA THR A 216 -3.72 -10.18 -9.21
C THR A 216 -3.91 -8.88 -8.43
N ILE A 217 -5.15 -8.40 -8.31
CA ILE A 217 -5.46 -7.19 -7.52
C ILE A 217 -5.09 -7.38 -6.04
N ARG A 218 -5.43 -8.54 -5.45
CA ARG A 218 -5.03 -8.87 -4.08
C ARG A 218 -3.52 -8.83 -3.90
N SER A 219 -2.77 -9.40 -4.83
CA SER A 219 -1.30 -9.39 -4.80
C SER A 219 -0.75 -7.97 -4.80
N ILE A 220 -1.32 -7.07 -5.61
CA ILE A 220 -0.92 -5.66 -5.68
C ILE A 220 -1.20 -4.93 -4.35
N LEU A 221 -2.40 -5.08 -3.81
CA LEU A 221 -2.82 -4.41 -2.57
C LEU A 221 -2.05 -4.90 -1.33
N ASN A 222 -1.51 -6.12 -1.33
CA ASN A 222 -0.75 -6.68 -0.20
C ASN A 222 0.78 -6.46 -0.31
N ASN A 223 1.27 -5.90 -1.42
CA ASN A 223 2.70 -5.86 -1.68
C ASN A 223 3.34 -4.59 -1.13
N GLU A 224 4.18 -4.75 -0.11
CA GLU A 224 4.90 -3.67 0.56
C GLU A 224 5.81 -2.88 -0.38
N LYS A 225 6.19 -3.46 -1.52
CA LYS A 225 6.98 -2.78 -2.54
C LYS A 225 6.30 -1.56 -3.15
N TYR A 226 4.97 -1.47 -3.13
CA TYR A 226 4.33 -0.26 -3.65
C TYR A 226 4.50 0.95 -2.73
N LYS A 227 4.79 0.73 -1.45
CA LYS A 227 5.13 1.79 -0.48
C LYS A 227 6.63 2.01 -0.27
N GLY A 228 7.49 1.45 -1.12
CA GLY A 228 8.94 1.62 -1.05
C GLY A 228 9.67 0.65 -0.11
N ASP A 229 8.96 -0.27 0.53
CA ASP A 229 9.54 -1.24 1.45
C ASP A 229 9.77 -2.60 0.77
N ALA A 230 10.58 -3.46 1.38
CA ALA A 230 10.81 -4.80 0.86
C ALA A 230 11.08 -5.83 1.95
N ILE A 231 10.47 -7.01 1.81
CA ILE A 231 10.83 -8.17 2.63
C ILE A 231 11.72 -9.13 1.83
N ILE A 232 12.91 -9.36 2.35
CA ILE A 232 13.86 -10.35 1.82
C ILE A 232 13.61 -11.71 2.50
N ASN A 233 13.89 -12.79 1.77
CA ASN A 233 13.67 -14.18 2.20
C ASN A 233 12.20 -14.56 2.46
N LYS A 234 11.26 -14.00 1.68
CA LYS A 234 9.87 -14.50 1.66
C LYS A 234 9.76 -15.97 1.23
N THR A 235 10.66 -16.43 0.37
CA THR A 235 10.73 -17.81 -0.11
C THR A 235 12.16 -18.33 -0.05
N PHE A 236 12.31 -19.64 0.08
CA PHE A 236 13.60 -20.33 0.04
C PHE A 236 13.53 -21.59 -0.81
N VAL A 237 14.68 -22.04 -1.30
CA VAL A 237 14.81 -23.32 -2.01
C VAL A 237 15.03 -24.41 -0.97
N VAL A 238 14.18 -25.44 -1.00
CA VAL A 238 14.21 -26.54 -0.01
C VAL A 238 15.48 -27.35 -0.13
N ASP A 239 15.81 -27.77 -1.35
CA ASP A 239 16.97 -28.62 -1.63
C ASP A 239 17.57 -28.27 -3.01
N CYS A 240 18.88 -28.47 -3.14
CA CYS A 240 19.65 -28.15 -4.35
C CYS A 240 19.31 -29.07 -5.53
N ILE A 241 18.81 -30.29 -5.26
CA ILE A 241 18.42 -31.26 -6.29
C ILE A 241 17.03 -30.92 -6.80
N SER A 242 16.04 -30.88 -5.92
CA SER A 242 14.64 -30.65 -6.31
C SER A 242 14.38 -29.21 -6.79
N LYS A 243 15.21 -28.25 -6.34
CA LYS A 243 15.06 -26.80 -6.58
C LYS A 243 13.66 -26.26 -6.28
N GLN A 244 12.89 -26.97 -5.46
CA GLN A 244 11.54 -26.57 -5.09
C GLN A 244 11.58 -25.31 -4.23
N VAL A 245 10.81 -24.30 -4.63
CA VAL A 245 10.70 -23.01 -3.92
C VAL A 245 9.52 -23.08 -2.97
N LYS A 246 9.79 -22.95 -1.67
CA LYS A 246 8.77 -22.92 -0.61
C LYS A 246 8.64 -21.52 -0.02
N LEU A 247 7.44 -21.17 0.43
CA LEU A 247 7.21 -19.97 1.25
C LEU A 247 7.89 -20.16 2.61
N ASN A 248 8.56 -19.11 3.08
CA ASN A 248 9.15 -19.07 4.41
C ASN A 248 8.06 -18.70 5.43
N ASN A 249 7.65 -19.62 6.27
CA ASN A 249 6.69 -19.42 7.36
C ASN A 249 7.37 -19.27 8.73
N GLY A 250 8.69 -19.15 8.75
CA GLY A 250 9.50 -19.04 9.97
C GLY A 250 10.74 -19.93 9.95
N GLU A 251 10.89 -20.80 8.94
CA GLU A 251 12.05 -21.68 8.82
C GLU A 251 13.37 -20.93 8.64
N ARG A 252 13.33 -19.71 8.08
CA ARG A 252 14.50 -18.84 7.94
C ARG A 252 14.18 -17.42 8.37
N LYS A 253 15.19 -16.65 8.80
CA LYS A 253 15.01 -15.23 9.13
C LYS A 253 14.57 -14.42 7.90
N LYS A 254 13.46 -13.69 8.03
CA LYS A 254 13.00 -12.66 7.09
C LYS A 254 13.59 -11.32 7.48
N TYR A 255 13.95 -10.51 6.50
CA TYR A 255 14.53 -9.19 6.73
C TYR A 255 13.61 -8.15 6.11
N TYR A 256 13.16 -7.19 6.92
CA TYR A 256 12.35 -6.06 6.48
C TYR A 256 13.25 -4.86 6.22
N VAL A 257 13.26 -4.36 4.99
CA VAL A 257 14.05 -3.21 4.57
C VAL A 257 13.11 -2.05 4.27
N LYS A 258 13.22 -0.98 5.07
CA LYS A 258 12.43 0.25 4.89
C LYS A 258 13.04 1.13 3.80
N ASN A 259 12.19 1.84 3.06
CA ASN A 259 12.59 2.88 2.08
C ASN A 259 13.70 2.40 1.13
N ASN A 260 13.56 1.19 0.60
CA ASN A 260 14.55 0.59 -0.29
C ASN A 260 14.57 1.25 -1.68
N HIS A 261 13.40 1.69 -2.15
CA HIS A 261 13.19 2.26 -3.47
C HIS A 261 12.07 3.30 -3.45
N PRO A 262 11.96 4.15 -4.50
CA PRO A 262 10.92 5.18 -4.55
C PRO A 262 9.51 4.58 -4.42
N ALA A 263 8.69 5.11 -3.53
CA ALA A 263 7.34 4.63 -3.29
C ALA A 263 6.34 5.15 -4.35
N ILE A 264 5.41 4.31 -4.79
CA ILE A 264 4.29 4.71 -5.67
C ILE A 264 3.11 5.21 -4.83
N ILE A 265 2.88 4.57 -3.69
CA ILE A 265 1.82 4.85 -2.71
C ILE A 265 2.48 5.25 -1.39
N ASP A 266 1.94 6.25 -0.71
CA ASP A 266 2.44 6.65 0.61
C ASP A 266 2.08 5.62 1.71
N ASP A 267 2.78 5.69 2.84
CA ASP A 267 2.59 4.74 3.93
C ASP A 267 1.19 4.82 4.55
N ALA A 268 0.58 6.01 4.61
CA ALA A 268 -0.75 6.20 5.19
C ALA A 268 -1.84 5.58 4.30
N THR A 269 -1.77 5.77 2.98
CA THR A 269 -2.69 5.12 2.03
C THR A 269 -2.52 3.60 2.05
N PHE A 270 -1.30 3.09 2.09
CA PHE A 270 -1.05 1.65 2.20
C PHE A 270 -1.63 1.08 3.50
N ALA A 271 -1.45 1.76 4.63
CA ALA A 271 -1.99 1.36 5.93
C ALA A 271 -3.53 1.30 5.92
N LYS A 272 -4.20 2.32 5.36
CA LYS A 272 -5.67 2.33 5.19
C LYS A 272 -6.15 1.14 4.37
N VAL A 273 -5.43 0.77 3.30
CA VAL A 273 -5.76 -0.42 2.50
C VAL A 273 -5.60 -1.72 3.29
N GLN A 274 -4.55 -1.85 4.12
CA GLN A 274 -4.37 -3.05 4.95
C GLN A 274 -5.44 -3.17 6.04
N GLU A 275 -5.84 -2.05 6.63
CA GLU A 275 -6.97 -2.00 7.56
C GLU A 275 -8.26 -2.44 6.87
N GLU A 276 -8.55 -1.92 5.68
CA GLU A 276 -9.75 -2.27 4.92
C GLU A 276 -9.74 -3.75 4.46
N LEU A 277 -8.58 -4.28 4.07
CA LEU A 277 -8.39 -5.71 3.78
C LEU A 277 -8.75 -6.57 5.00
N THR A 278 -8.24 -6.19 6.16
CA THR A 278 -8.47 -6.89 7.43
C THR A 278 -9.96 -6.81 7.81
N ARG A 279 -10.54 -5.60 7.79
CA ARG A 279 -11.98 -5.36 8.03
C ARG A 279 -12.86 -6.21 7.13
N ARG A 280 -12.58 -6.26 5.81
CA ARG A 280 -13.37 -7.07 4.86
C ARG A 280 -13.20 -8.57 5.09
N SER A 281 -12.01 -9.03 5.48
CA SER A 281 -11.72 -10.45 5.71
C SER A 281 -12.31 -10.99 7.03
N GLY A 282 -12.40 -10.14 8.06
CA GLY A 282 -12.96 -10.50 9.37
C GLY A 282 -14.49 -10.54 9.43
N LYS A 283 -15.18 -10.33 8.31
CA LYS A 283 -16.65 -10.29 8.28
C LYS A 283 -17.25 -11.67 8.51
N LYS A 284 -18.15 -11.74 9.49
CA LYS A 284 -18.98 -12.91 9.74
C LYS A 284 -19.98 -13.09 8.60
N LYS A 285 -20.45 -14.33 8.40
CA LYS A 285 -21.51 -14.62 7.45
C LYS A 285 -22.79 -13.86 7.79
N VAL A 286 -23.40 -13.31 6.75
CA VAL A 286 -24.68 -12.60 6.82
C VAL A 286 -25.82 -13.61 7.01
N LYS A 287 -25.77 -14.77 6.34
CA LYS A 287 -26.75 -15.86 6.49
C LYS A 287 -26.25 -16.89 7.49
N GLN A 288 -27.03 -17.21 8.52
CA GLN A 288 -26.63 -18.19 9.53
C GLN A 288 -27.07 -19.61 9.15
N VAL A 289 -28.27 -19.75 8.57
CA VAL A 289 -28.89 -21.05 8.26
C VAL A 289 -28.51 -21.54 6.85
N GLY A 290 -27.99 -22.77 6.74
CA GLY A 290 -27.68 -23.42 5.46
C GLY A 290 -26.39 -22.93 4.78
N ALA A 291 -25.49 -22.26 5.51
CA ALA A 291 -24.16 -21.86 5.04
C ALA A 291 -23.07 -22.76 5.63
N LYS A 292 -22.20 -23.30 4.77
CA LYS A 292 -21.15 -24.29 5.15
C LYS A 292 -19.95 -23.68 5.90
N THR A 293 -19.65 -22.40 5.69
CA THR A 293 -18.49 -21.69 6.28
C THR A 293 -18.96 -20.57 7.21
N GLU A 294 -18.20 -20.26 8.26
CA GLU A 294 -18.54 -19.22 9.24
C GLU A 294 -18.25 -17.78 8.76
N LEU A 295 -17.24 -17.62 7.90
CA LEU A 295 -16.84 -16.33 7.34
C LEU A 295 -17.69 -15.96 6.13
N GLY A 296 -18.05 -14.68 6.04
CA GLY A 296 -18.78 -14.08 4.93
C GLY A 296 -17.84 -13.59 3.83
N LYS A 297 -18.37 -13.48 2.61
CA LYS A 297 -17.67 -12.80 1.50
C LYS A 297 -18.16 -11.36 1.40
N TYR A 298 -17.24 -10.41 1.45
CA TYR A 298 -17.55 -9.01 1.14
C TYR A 298 -18.02 -8.87 -0.32
N CYS A 299 -19.10 -8.14 -0.53
CA CYS A 299 -19.58 -7.73 -1.84
C CYS A 299 -19.69 -6.20 -1.87
N GLY A 300 -18.72 -5.53 -2.52
CA GLY A 300 -18.68 -4.07 -2.66
C GLY A 300 -19.64 -3.51 -3.69
N LYS A 301 -20.54 -4.34 -4.24
CA LYS A 301 -21.42 -3.94 -5.33
C LYS A 301 -22.53 -2.99 -4.89
N TYR A 302 -23.04 -3.16 -3.67
CA TYR A 302 -24.21 -2.42 -3.17
C TYR A 302 -23.93 -1.93 -1.75
N ALA A 303 -23.88 -0.61 -1.54
CA ALA A 303 -23.58 0.05 -0.27
C ALA A 303 -24.57 -0.34 0.83
N LEU A 304 -25.86 -0.42 0.52
CA LEU A 304 -26.90 -0.80 1.48
C LEU A 304 -26.71 -2.19 2.11
N THR A 305 -25.90 -3.07 1.50
CA THR A 305 -25.62 -4.41 2.06
C THR A 305 -25.01 -4.35 3.46
N GLU A 306 -24.28 -3.26 3.76
CA GLU A 306 -23.60 -3.09 5.05
C GLU A 306 -24.23 -2.01 5.92
N LEU A 307 -25.03 -1.14 5.33
CA LEU A 307 -25.58 0.04 5.99
C LEU A 307 -27.01 -0.17 6.47
N LEU A 308 -27.77 -1.07 5.82
CA LEU A 308 -29.21 -1.21 6.08
C LEU A 308 -29.48 -2.19 7.23
N VAL A 309 -30.12 -1.69 8.29
CA VAL A 309 -30.34 -2.40 9.57
C VAL A 309 -31.82 -2.38 9.95
N CYS A 310 -32.29 -3.46 10.58
CA CYS A 310 -33.65 -3.55 11.10
C CYS A 310 -33.84 -2.72 12.37
N GLY A 311 -34.84 -1.86 12.41
CA GLY A 311 -35.21 -1.10 13.61
C GLY A 311 -35.69 -1.97 14.76
N GLU A 312 -36.31 -3.12 14.47
CA GLU A 312 -36.86 -4.05 15.46
C GLU A 312 -35.77 -4.95 16.09
N CYS A 313 -35.15 -5.81 15.28
CA CYS A 313 -34.21 -6.83 15.79
C CYS A 313 -32.73 -6.47 15.61
N LYS A 314 -32.43 -5.27 15.08
CA LYS A 314 -31.07 -4.75 14.86
C LYS A 314 -30.17 -5.60 13.96
N THR A 315 -30.71 -6.63 13.30
CA THR A 315 -29.94 -7.40 12.31
C THR A 315 -29.95 -6.72 10.94
N PRO A 316 -28.92 -6.93 10.12
CA PRO A 316 -28.87 -6.31 8.80
C PRO A 316 -30.01 -6.77 7.88
N TYR A 317 -30.29 -5.97 6.86
CA TYR A 317 -31.15 -6.37 5.76
C TYR A 317 -30.33 -7.03 4.65
N ARG A 318 -30.97 -7.97 3.94
CA ARG A 318 -30.39 -8.66 2.79
C ARG A 318 -31.16 -8.32 1.52
N ARG A 319 -30.40 -7.95 0.48
CA ARG A 319 -30.89 -7.83 -0.89
C ARG A 319 -31.36 -9.19 -1.40
N CYS A 320 -32.59 -9.26 -1.89
CA CYS A 320 -33.23 -10.46 -2.43
C CYS A 320 -33.86 -10.14 -3.79
N THR A 321 -33.80 -11.09 -4.71
CA THR A 321 -34.51 -10.99 -5.99
C THR A 321 -35.82 -11.75 -5.89
N TRP A 322 -36.94 -11.06 -6.08
CA TRP A 322 -38.24 -11.68 -6.25
C TRP A 322 -38.54 -11.82 -7.74
N THR A 323 -39.00 -13.01 -8.15
CA THR A 323 -39.37 -13.29 -9.54
C THR A 323 -40.84 -13.68 -9.56
N VAL A 324 -41.66 -12.91 -10.25
CA VAL A 324 -43.12 -13.11 -10.34
C VAL A 324 -43.54 -12.94 -11.79
N LYS A 325 -44.22 -13.93 -12.38
CA LYS A 325 -44.66 -13.93 -13.78
C LYS A 325 -43.55 -13.49 -14.76
N GLY A 326 -42.32 -13.96 -14.53
CA GLY A 326 -41.13 -13.61 -15.33
C GLY A 326 -40.50 -12.24 -15.05
N LYS A 327 -41.16 -11.34 -14.31
CA LYS A 327 -40.61 -10.04 -13.90
C LYS A 327 -39.78 -10.19 -12.63
N LYS A 328 -38.55 -9.65 -12.66
CA LYS A 328 -37.63 -9.66 -11.51
C LYS A 328 -37.66 -8.29 -10.83
N LYS A 329 -37.97 -8.25 -9.53
CA LYS A 329 -37.85 -7.07 -8.68
C LYS A 329 -36.84 -7.32 -7.57
N ILE A 330 -36.15 -6.27 -7.14
CA ILE A 330 -35.18 -6.34 -6.06
C ILE A 330 -35.80 -5.74 -4.80
N VAL A 331 -35.77 -6.52 -3.73
CA VAL A 331 -36.31 -6.15 -2.43
C VAL A 331 -35.30 -6.41 -1.33
N TRP A 332 -35.40 -5.64 -0.25
CA TRP A 332 -34.58 -5.76 0.95
C TRP A 332 -35.42 -6.35 2.08
N ARG A 333 -34.89 -7.39 2.72
CA ARG A 333 -35.57 -8.12 3.81
C ARG A 333 -34.66 -8.34 5.00
N CYS A 334 -35.19 -8.18 6.20
CA CYS A 334 -34.51 -8.51 7.45
C CYS A 334 -33.99 -9.96 7.44
N ILE A 335 -32.72 -10.15 7.79
CA ILE A 335 -32.08 -11.48 7.81
C ILE A 335 -32.71 -12.38 8.86
N SER A 336 -32.95 -11.87 10.08
CA SER A 336 -33.57 -12.68 11.14
C SER A 336 -34.91 -13.24 10.70
N ARG A 337 -35.67 -12.43 9.94
CA ARG A 337 -36.96 -12.82 9.37
C ARG A 337 -36.84 -13.88 8.28
N LEU A 338 -35.77 -13.83 7.47
CA LEU A 338 -35.50 -14.81 6.42
C LEU A 338 -35.01 -16.15 6.97
N ASP A 339 -34.11 -16.12 7.96
CA ASP A 339 -33.44 -17.31 8.48
C ASP A 339 -34.24 -18.00 9.60
N PHE A 340 -34.96 -17.23 10.43
CA PHE A 340 -35.65 -17.73 11.63
C PHE A 340 -37.16 -17.42 11.68
N GLY A 341 -37.73 -16.89 10.60
CA GLY A 341 -39.14 -16.50 10.56
C GLY A 341 -39.48 -15.44 11.62
N LYS A 342 -40.65 -15.54 12.24
CA LYS A 342 -41.13 -14.59 13.25
C LYS A 342 -40.54 -14.79 14.66
N LYS A 343 -39.52 -15.63 14.83
CA LYS A 343 -39.02 -15.98 16.18
C LYS A 343 -38.35 -14.81 16.91
N TYR A 344 -37.54 -14.02 16.18
CA TYR A 344 -36.76 -12.91 16.73
C TYR A 344 -37.17 -11.54 16.17
N CYS A 345 -38.08 -11.52 15.21
CA CYS A 345 -38.46 -10.32 14.47
C CYS A 345 -39.86 -10.50 13.89
N HIS A 346 -40.83 -9.74 14.37
CA HIS A 346 -42.26 -9.92 14.12
C HIS A 346 -42.82 -8.96 13.08
N ASN A 347 -42.29 -7.75 12.99
CA ASN A 347 -42.87 -6.63 12.24
C ASN A 347 -41.95 -6.02 11.17
N SER A 348 -40.71 -6.52 11.00
CA SER A 348 -39.82 -6.06 9.92
C SER A 348 -40.48 -6.10 8.52
N PRO A 349 -40.61 -4.95 7.83
CA PRO A 349 -41.20 -4.90 6.50
C PRO A 349 -40.21 -5.36 5.42
N THR A 350 -40.75 -5.70 4.25
CA THR A 350 -39.97 -5.91 3.01
C THR A 350 -40.07 -4.63 2.19
N ILE A 351 -38.93 -4.04 1.81
CA ILE A 351 -38.89 -2.75 1.11
C ILE A 351 -38.29 -2.91 -0.28
N GLU A 352 -38.82 -2.22 -1.29
CA GLU A 352 -38.29 -2.21 -2.65
C GLU A 352 -37.00 -1.36 -2.74
N GLU A 353 -36.05 -1.79 -3.58
CA GLU A 353 -34.74 -1.12 -3.72
C GLU A 353 -34.86 0.32 -4.26
N GLY A 354 -35.76 0.57 -5.22
CA GLY A 354 -35.96 1.91 -5.79
C GLY A 354 -36.41 2.93 -4.75
N VAL A 355 -37.42 2.58 -3.95
CA VAL A 355 -37.97 3.44 -2.90
C VAL A 355 -36.92 3.77 -1.83
N LEU A 356 -36.05 2.80 -1.48
CA LEU A 356 -34.94 3.05 -0.56
C LEU A 356 -33.91 4.01 -1.17
N HIS A 357 -33.56 3.82 -2.44
CA HIS A 357 -32.60 4.67 -3.12
C HIS A 357 -33.08 6.13 -3.16
N GLU A 358 -34.32 6.37 -3.56
CA GLU A 358 -34.93 7.71 -3.61
C GLU A 358 -34.94 8.36 -2.23
N ALA A 359 -35.47 7.66 -1.22
CA ALA A 359 -35.54 8.18 0.15
C ALA A 359 -34.16 8.53 0.74
N ILE A 360 -33.15 7.69 0.47
CA ILE A 360 -31.78 7.95 0.95
C ILE A 360 -31.16 9.16 0.24
N MET A 361 -31.38 9.29 -1.07
CA MET A 361 -30.87 10.43 -1.82
C MET A 361 -31.56 11.74 -1.41
N GLU A 362 -32.86 11.72 -1.13
CA GLU A 362 -33.57 12.87 -0.55
C GLU A 362 -32.99 13.27 0.82
N ALA A 363 -32.70 12.29 1.68
CA ALA A 363 -32.08 12.56 2.97
C ALA A 363 -30.69 13.20 2.80
N ILE A 364 -29.88 12.70 1.86
CA ILE A 364 -28.57 13.29 1.53
C ILE A 364 -28.73 14.72 1.01
N GLN A 365 -29.68 14.96 0.10
CA GLN A 365 -29.93 16.28 -0.47
C GLN A 365 -30.37 17.29 0.59
N ARG A 366 -31.27 16.89 1.50
CA ARG A 366 -31.67 17.73 2.64
C ARG A 366 -30.53 17.97 3.62
N SER A 367 -29.75 16.95 3.94
CA SER A 367 -28.56 17.09 4.80
C SER A 367 -27.54 18.06 4.19
N ALA A 368 -27.34 18.03 2.88
CA ALA A 368 -26.45 18.96 2.18
C ALA A 368 -26.92 20.42 2.27
N LEU A 369 -28.22 20.69 2.41
CA LEU A 369 -28.72 22.05 2.63
C LEU A 369 -28.45 22.55 4.05
N LEU A 370 -28.32 21.64 5.02
CA LEU A 370 -28.23 21.96 6.45
C LEU A 370 -26.79 21.97 6.97
N ASN A 371 -25.94 21.05 6.51
CA ASN A 371 -24.56 20.91 6.98
C ASN A 371 -23.55 21.28 5.87
N ARG A 372 -22.63 22.19 6.22
CA ARG A 372 -21.54 22.64 5.33
C ARG A 372 -20.57 21.50 4.99
N GLU A 373 -20.29 20.61 5.93
CA GLU A 373 -19.32 19.51 5.74
C GLU A 373 -19.87 18.43 4.80
N THR A 374 -21.16 18.09 4.91
CA THR A 374 -21.83 17.13 4.02
C THR A 374 -21.91 17.67 2.60
N LEU A 375 -22.18 18.97 2.46
CA LEU A 375 -22.17 19.67 1.19
C LEU A 375 -20.77 19.73 0.56
N GLN A 376 -19.71 19.97 1.34
CA GLN A 376 -18.34 19.95 0.84
C GLN A 376 -17.94 18.55 0.34
N THR A 377 -18.27 17.51 1.10
CA THR A 377 -18.02 16.12 0.71
C THR A 377 -18.80 15.77 -0.56
N LEU A 378 -20.07 16.16 -0.67
CA LEU A 378 -20.89 15.94 -1.86
C LEU A 378 -20.33 16.68 -3.08
N LYS A 379 -19.91 17.94 -2.91
CA LYS A 379 -19.25 18.74 -3.95
C LYS A 379 -18.01 18.06 -4.50
N GLU A 380 -17.18 17.51 -3.63
CA GLU A 380 -15.95 16.82 -4.04
C GLU A 380 -16.24 15.58 -4.89
N HIS A 381 -17.31 14.84 -4.58
CA HIS A 381 -17.75 13.70 -5.40
C HIS A 381 -18.34 14.12 -6.75
N ILE A 382 -19.14 15.17 -6.78
CA ILE A 382 -19.68 15.73 -8.02
C ILE A 382 -18.53 16.22 -8.89
N ARG A 383 -17.54 16.89 -8.31
CA ARG A 383 -16.33 17.37 -8.99
C ARG A 383 -15.51 16.23 -9.61
N LEU A 384 -15.29 15.16 -8.84
CA LEU A 384 -14.61 13.94 -9.29
C LEU A 384 -15.41 13.22 -10.40
N ALA A 385 -16.75 13.18 -10.29
CA ALA A 385 -17.62 12.59 -11.31
C ALA A 385 -17.67 13.41 -12.61
N LEU A 386 -17.51 14.73 -12.53
CA LEU A 386 -17.47 15.65 -13.68
C LEU A 386 -16.07 15.82 -14.28
N GLY A 387 -15.03 15.14 -13.75
CA GLY A 387 -13.70 15.06 -14.36
C GLY A 387 -12.85 16.34 -14.30
N SER A 388 -13.17 17.29 -13.41
CA SER A 388 -12.36 18.51 -13.23
C SER A 388 -11.30 18.29 -12.15
N ALA A 389 -10.19 17.68 -12.55
CA ALA A 389 -9.00 17.57 -11.71
C ALA A 389 -8.23 18.91 -11.69
N ASP A 390 -7.84 19.31 -10.48
CA ASP A 390 -6.73 20.20 -10.12
C ASP A 390 -6.98 21.72 -9.91
N LYS A 391 -6.85 22.11 -8.62
CA LYS A 391 -6.41 23.43 -8.08
C LYS A 391 -7.41 24.58 -7.88
N GLU A 392 -8.54 24.35 -7.22
CA GLU A 392 -9.44 25.46 -6.81
C GLU A 392 -9.84 25.46 -5.32
N GLU A 393 -9.06 24.84 -4.44
CA GLU A 393 -9.40 24.73 -3.00
C GLU A 393 -9.63 26.10 -2.33
N ASN A 394 -8.79 27.11 -2.63
CA ASN A 394 -8.95 28.45 -2.07
C ASN A 394 -9.99 29.34 -2.79
N SER A 395 -10.35 29.06 -4.05
CA SER A 395 -11.34 29.87 -4.79
C SER A 395 -12.75 29.47 -4.41
N ILE A 396 -12.99 28.16 -4.28
CA ILE A 396 -14.31 27.59 -4.01
C ILE A 396 -14.82 27.97 -2.62
N ASP A 397 -13.95 28.03 -1.61
CA ASP A 397 -14.35 28.44 -0.26
C ASP A 397 -14.77 29.91 -0.19
N ILE A 398 -14.10 30.78 -0.95
CA ILE A 398 -14.45 32.20 -1.07
C ILE A 398 -15.78 32.35 -1.82
N GLU A 399 -15.97 31.61 -2.93
CA GLU A 399 -17.21 31.59 -3.71
C GLU A 399 -18.40 31.08 -2.89
N PHE A 400 -18.19 30.05 -2.09
CA PHE A 400 -19.22 29.50 -1.23
C PHE A 400 -19.63 30.46 -0.12
N ARG A 401 -18.68 31.22 0.46
CA ARG A 401 -18.99 32.24 1.46
C ARG A 401 -19.81 33.39 0.86
N ILE A 402 -19.51 33.82 -0.36
CA ILE A 402 -20.31 34.82 -1.09
C ILE A 402 -21.75 34.30 -1.32
N ALA A 403 -21.90 33.01 -1.67
CA ALA A 403 -23.22 32.40 -1.85
C ALA A 403 -24.04 32.34 -0.56
N GLN A 404 -23.40 32.03 0.58
CA GLN A 404 -24.06 32.09 1.90
C GLN A 404 -24.53 33.50 2.25
N ILE A 405 -23.70 34.52 1.98
CA ILE A 405 -24.05 35.92 2.22
C ILE A 405 -25.26 36.32 1.36
N ASN A 406 -25.28 35.95 0.07
CA ASN A 406 -26.41 36.25 -0.82
C ASN A 406 -27.70 35.51 -0.41
N ALA A 407 -27.60 34.24 0.01
CA ALA A 407 -28.76 33.49 0.48
C ALA A 407 -29.32 34.06 1.79
N GLY A 408 -28.45 34.44 2.73
CA GLY A 408 -28.84 35.15 3.94
C GLY A 408 -29.46 36.51 3.66
N PHE A 409 -28.95 37.23 2.65
CA PHE A 409 -29.49 38.51 2.20
C PHE A 409 -30.89 38.36 1.59
N ASN A 410 -31.10 37.38 0.70
CA ASN A 410 -32.42 37.10 0.14
C ASN A 410 -33.42 36.69 1.22
N SER A 411 -33.00 35.84 2.19
CA SER A 411 -33.86 35.49 3.33
C SER A 411 -34.22 36.69 4.21
N MET A 412 -33.33 37.68 4.34
CA MET A 412 -33.62 38.94 5.05
C MET A 412 -34.57 39.85 4.26
N ILE A 413 -34.46 39.88 2.93
CA ILE A 413 -35.41 40.60 2.07
C ILE A 413 -36.79 39.94 2.10
N ASP A 414 -36.83 38.60 2.03
CA ASP A 414 -38.08 37.83 2.09
C ASP A 414 -38.80 38.05 3.43
N THR A 415 -38.06 38.13 4.54
CA THR A 415 -38.62 38.44 5.87
C THR A 415 -39.01 39.92 6.02
N ALA A 416 -38.30 40.85 5.36
CA ALA A 416 -38.69 42.27 5.31
C ALA A 416 -39.95 42.52 4.46
N SER A 417 -40.24 41.65 3.48
CA SER A 417 -41.47 41.71 2.68
C SER A 417 -42.72 41.18 3.39
N ALA A 418 -42.56 40.54 4.56
CA ALA A 418 -43.63 40.03 5.41
C ALA A 418 -43.87 40.96 6.62
N ASP A 419 -44.51 42.11 6.39
CA ASP A 419 -45.26 42.99 7.33
C ASP A 419 -44.76 43.24 8.77
N ASN A 420 -43.50 42.99 9.12
CA ASN A 420 -42.92 43.35 10.43
C ASN A 420 -41.75 44.33 10.26
N MET A 421 -42.09 45.62 10.32
CA MET A 421 -41.21 46.79 10.22
C MET A 421 -40.38 47.06 11.50
N ASP A 422 -39.89 46.03 12.19
CA ASP A 422 -39.11 46.20 13.45
C ASP A 422 -37.81 45.36 13.50
N GLY A 423 -37.41 44.75 12.37
CA GLY A 423 -36.23 43.87 12.29
C GLY A 423 -35.16 44.29 11.27
N TYR A 424 -35.20 45.52 10.76
CA TYR A 424 -34.27 45.98 9.72
C TYR A 424 -32.94 46.41 10.35
N ASP A 425 -32.08 45.44 10.67
CA ASP A 425 -30.72 45.70 11.18
C ASP A 425 -29.80 46.13 10.02
N GLU A 426 -29.91 47.41 9.66
CA GLU A 426 -29.16 48.09 8.60
C GLU A 426 -27.64 47.88 8.77
N ASN A 427 -27.16 47.83 10.01
CA ASN A 427 -25.75 47.62 10.33
C ASN A 427 -25.27 46.21 9.95
N ARG A 428 -26.10 45.19 10.18
CA ARG A 428 -25.77 43.80 9.82
C ARG A 428 -25.75 43.60 8.30
N ILE A 429 -26.65 44.28 7.59
CA ILE A 429 -26.66 44.32 6.13
C ILE A 429 -25.37 44.98 5.60
N GLN A 430 -24.99 46.13 6.17
CA GLN A 430 -23.77 46.85 5.80
C GLN A 430 -22.51 45.96 6.01
N GLN A 431 -22.46 45.22 7.12
CA GLN A 431 -21.37 44.28 7.42
C GLN A 431 -21.27 43.15 6.40
N LEU A 432 -22.40 42.55 6.03
CA LEU A 432 -22.46 41.48 5.03
C LEU A 432 -22.08 41.98 3.62
N ILE A 433 -22.48 43.20 3.27
CA ILE A 433 -22.08 43.85 2.01
C ILE A 433 -20.56 44.09 1.97
N ASN A 434 -19.99 44.59 3.08
CA ASN A 434 -18.55 44.80 3.16
C ASN A 434 -17.77 43.48 3.09
N GLU A 435 -18.21 42.45 3.81
CA GLU A 435 -17.60 41.11 3.75
C GLU A 435 -17.66 40.53 2.33
N LYS A 436 -18.80 40.68 1.65
CA LYS A 436 -18.97 40.28 0.25
C LYS A 436 -17.99 41.00 -0.68
N ASN A 437 -17.85 42.31 -0.54
CA ASN A 437 -16.95 43.10 -1.37
C ASN A 437 -15.48 42.70 -1.17
N GLU A 438 -15.05 42.46 0.08
CA GLU A 438 -13.70 42.00 0.38
C GLU A 438 -13.40 40.61 -0.21
N LEU A 439 -14.36 39.69 -0.12
CA LEU A 439 -14.24 38.34 -0.69
C LEU A 439 -14.21 38.37 -2.22
N GLN A 440 -15.00 39.24 -2.85
CA GLN A 440 -14.99 39.45 -4.30
C GLN A 440 -13.64 39.99 -4.79
N GLU A 441 -13.02 40.91 -4.06
CA GLU A 441 -11.71 41.44 -4.43
C GLU A 441 -10.58 40.41 -4.23
N LYS A 442 -10.62 39.62 -3.15
CA LYS A 442 -9.70 38.47 -2.95
C LYS A 442 -9.82 37.46 -4.09
N LEU A 443 -11.04 37.18 -4.55
CA LEU A 443 -11.29 36.30 -5.67
C LEU A 443 -10.69 36.87 -6.97
N ARG A 444 -10.87 38.17 -7.22
CA ARG A 444 -10.30 38.87 -8.38
C ARG A 444 -8.77 38.77 -8.43
N LEU A 445 -8.10 38.91 -7.29
CA LEU A 445 -6.65 38.80 -7.19
C LEU A 445 -6.14 37.38 -7.52
N ILE A 446 -6.78 36.35 -6.96
CA ILE A 446 -6.46 34.93 -7.25
C ILE A 446 -6.66 34.61 -8.73
N HIS A 447 -7.68 35.19 -9.36
CA HIS A 447 -7.95 35.01 -10.80
C HIS A 447 -6.93 35.75 -11.68
N LYS A 448 -6.45 36.92 -11.25
CA LYS A 448 -5.43 37.71 -11.97
C LYS A 448 -4.08 36.99 -12.00
N GLU A 449 -3.71 36.27 -10.93
CA GLU A 449 -2.48 35.45 -10.88
C GLU A 449 -2.53 34.20 -11.77
N LYS A 450 -3.72 33.69 -12.14
CA LYS A 450 -3.89 32.39 -12.82
C LYS A 450 -4.13 32.45 -14.34
N GLY A 451 -4.10 33.63 -14.96
CA GLY A 451 -3.91 33.76 -16.43
C GLY A 451 -4.96 33.12 -17.36
N SER A 452 -6.22 32.93 -16.94
CA SER A 452 -7.27 32.48 -17.86
C SER A 452 -8.59 33.23 -17.65
N GLN A 453 -8.89 34.14 -18.58
CA GLN A 453 -10.20 34.76 -18.73
C GLN A 453 -11.17 33.74 -19.35
N LYS A 454 -11.93 33.04 -18.51
CA LYS A 454 -13.28 32.60 -18.85
C LYS A 454 -14.21 33.07 -17.74
N THR A 455 -15.25 33.78 -18.14
CA THR A 455 -16.12 34.67 -17.39
C THR A 455 -16.61 34.06 -16.08
N THR A 456 -16.30 34.72 -14.96
CA THR A 456 -16.73 34.34 -13.60
C THR A 456 -18.25 34.20 -13.49
N GLN A 457 -19.01 34.96 -14.28
CA GLN A 457 -20.46 34.86 -14.38
C GLN A 457 -20.92 33.54 -15.02
N ASP A 458 -20.30 33.06 -16.10
CA ASP A 458 -20.70 31.79 -16.74
C ASP A 458 -20.45 30.58 -15.83
N ARG A 459 -19.42 30.64 -14.97
CA ARG A 459 -19.12 29.60 -13.97
C ARG A 459 -20.01 29.68 -12.74
N LEU A 460 -20.29 30.88 -12.25
CA LEU A 460 -21.25 31.08 -11.15
C LEU A 460 -22.67 30.70 -11.58
N ASP A 461 -23.08 31.03 -12.80
CA ASP A 461 -24.35 30.60 -13.37
C ASP A 461 -24.35 29.09 -13.60
N SER A 462 -23.24 28.46 -14.00
CA SER A 462 -23.14 26.99 -14.05
C SER A 462 -23.22 26.35 -12.66
N ILE A 463 -22.65 26.96 -11.62
CA ILE A 463 -22.69 26.47 -10.23
C ILE A 463 -24.07 26.70 -9.61
N TYR A 464 -24.73 27.84 -9.86
CA TYR A 464 -26.13 28.06 -9.50
C TYR A 464 -27.05 27.16 -10.30
N THR A 465 -26.78 26.87 -11.57
CA THR A 465 -27.49 25.85 -12.37
C THR A 465 -27.23 24.44 -11.82
N VAL A 466 -26.11 24.18 -11.17
CA VAL A 466 -25.82 22.90 -10.49
C VAL A 466 -26.45 22.84 -9.09
N ILE A 467 -26.53 23.93 -8.33
CA ILE A 467 -27.17 23.97 -7.00
C ILE A 467 -28.70 24.04 -7.10
N ASP A 468 -29.21 24.85 -8.03
CA ASP A 468 -30.62 24.91 -8.41
C ASP A 468 -31.01 23.69 -9.25
N GLY A 469 -30.08 23.17 -10.05
CA GLY A 469 -30.16 21.84 -10.65
C GLY A 469 -30.10 20.73 -9.60
N LEU A 470 -29.44 20.88 -8.46
CA LEU A 470 -29.52 19.92 -7.36
C LEU A 470 -30.86 20.03 -6.61
N LYS A 471 -31.56 21.17 -6.66
CA LYS A 471 -32.96 21.27 -6.22
C LYS A 471 -33.92 20.65 -7.24
N ASN A 472 -33.62 20.74 -8.54
CA ASN A 472 -34.52 20.35 -9.65
C ASN A 472 -34.11 19.09 -10.44
N CYS A 473 -33.03 18.40 -10.06
CA CYS A 473 -32.54 17.18 -10.70
C CYS A 473 -32.51 16.08 -9.64
N PRO A 474 -33.40 15.07 -9.72
CA PRO A 474 -33.33 13.93 -8.83
C PRO A 474 -31.96 13.26 -8.98
N MET A 475 -31.11 13.39 -7.95
CA MET A 475 -29.80 12.77 -7.97
C MET A 475 -29.96 11.26 -8.05
N THR A 476 -29.32 10.66 -9.05
CA THR A 476 -29.28 9.20 -9.18
C THR A 476 -28.47 8.60 -8.03
N TYR A 477 -28.95 7.49 -7.49
CA TYR A 477 -28.33 6.82 -6.37
C TYR A 477 -26.88 6.40 -6.67
N ASN A 478 -25.95 6.77 -5.79
CA ASN A 478 -24.53 6.48 -5.94
C ASN A 478 -23.96 5.83 -4.67
N ASP A 479 -23.52 4.58 -4.79
CA ASP A 479 -22.96 3.79 -3.69
C ASP A 479 -21.70 4.41 -3.05
N GLU A 480 -20.90 5.15 -3.80
CA GLU A 480 -19.67 5.77 -3.28
C GLU A 480 -20.00 6.94 -2.35
N VAL A 481 -20.95 7.79 -2.75
CA VAL A 481 -21.46 8.91 -1.93
C VAL A 481 -22.10 8.38 -0.66
N VAL A 482 -22.96 7.37 -0.79
CA VAL A 482 -23.65 6.72 0.33
C VAL A 482 -22.66 6.15 1.35
N ARG A 483 -21.59 5.46 0.92
CA ARG A 483 -20.59 4.90 1.85
C ARG A 483 -19.82 5.95 2.63
N LYS A 484 -19.57 7.11 2.04
CA LYS A 484 -18.76 8.17 2.65
C LYS A 484 -19.59 9.03 3.60
N LEU A 485 -20.86 9.28 3.28
CA LEU A 485 -21.74 10.14 4.09
C LEU A 485 -22.52 9.39 5.16
N ILE A 486 -22.99 8.18 4.86
CA ILE A 486 -23.93 7.44 5.71
C ILE A 486 -23.19 6.40 6.54
N GLU A 487 -23.49 6.37 7.83
CA GLU A 487 -23.02 5.35 8.76
C GLU A 487 -23.95 4.14 8.76
N CYS A 488 -25.27 4.36 8.89
CA CYS A 488 -26.27 3.31 8.77
C CYS A 488 -27.65 3.87 8.39
N VAL A 489 -28.50 2.99 7.86
CA VAL A 489 -29.90 3.27 7.57
C VAL A 489 -30.75 2.27 8.35
N VAL A 490 -31.57 2.76 9.25
CA VAL A 490 -32.44 1.95 10.11
C VAL A 490 -33.85 1.95 9.54
N ILE A 491 -34.38 0.77 9.24
CA ILE A 491 -35.78 0.62 8.82
C ILE A 491 -36.66 0.50 10.07
N GLU A 492 -37.42 1.55 10.37
CA GLU A 492 -38.29 1.62 11.54
C GLU A 492 -39.66 1.00 11.25
N SER A 493 -40.25 1.32 10.09
CA SER A 493 -41.56 0.82 9.69
C SER A 493 -41.64 0.63 8.17
N LYS A 494 -42.81 0.19 7.67
CA LYS A 494 -43.04 0.04 6.22
C LYS A 494 -42.86 1.37 5.47
N ASN A 495 -43.16 2.49 6.13
CA ASN A 495 -43.24 3.80 5.51
C ASN A 495 -42.19 4.78 6.04
N GLN A 496 -41.28 4.35 6.92
CA GLN A 496 -40.32 5.24 7.58
C GLN A 496 -38.96 4.57 7.73
N ILE A 497 -37.93 5.35 7.37
CA ILE A 497 -36.53 5.02 7.62
C ILE A 497 -35.86 6.15 8.38
N LYS A 498 -34.83 5.81 9.15
CA LYS A 498 -33.93 6.74 9.82
C LYS A 498 -32.54 6.61 9.20
N VAL A 499 -32.04 7.67 8.60
CA VAL A 499 -30.71 7.75 8.01
C VAL A 499 -29.76 8.40 9.02
N VAL A 500 -28.70 7.68 9.38
CA VAL A 500 -27.67 8.15 10.32
C VAL A 500 -26.41 8.46 9.51
N PHE A 501 -26.00 9.72 9.55
CA PHE A 501 -24.80 10.22 8.88
C PHE A 501 -23.57 10.04 9.79
N ARG A 502 -22.38 9.98 9.19
CA ARG A 502 -21.12 9.79 9.94
C ARG A 502 -20.74 10.97 10.84
N ASP A 503 -21.33 12.14 10.61
CA ASP A 503 -21.20 13.32 11.47
C ASP A 503 -22.09 13.21 12.73
N GLY A 504 -22.87 12.14 12.86
CA GLY A 504 -23.82 11.92 13.94
C GLY A 504 -25.22 12.47 13.68
N THR A 505 -25.43 13.20 12.57
CA THR A 505 -26.74 13.74 12.18
C THR A 505 -27.72 12.61 11.87
N GLN A 506 -28.95 12.72 12.35
CA GLN A 506 -30.01 11.75 12.09
C GLN A 506 -31.14 12.44 11.34
N MET A 507 -31.61 11.80 10.27
CA MET A 507 -32.75 12.28 9.49
C MET A 507 -33.79 11.19 9.35
N GLU A 508 -35.04 11.54 9.67
CA GLU A 508 -36.18 10.67 9.41
C GLU A 508 -36.76 10.97 8.03
N GLN A 509 -37.08 9.90 7.31
CA GLN A 509 -37.51 9.96 5.94
C GLN A 509 -38.71 9.04 5.73
N THR A 510 -39.77 9.60 5.15
CA THR A 510 -40.94 8.84 4.72
C THR A 510 -40.65 8.16 3.39
N LEU A 511 -40.97 6.87 3.31
CA LEU A 511 -40.94 6.11 2.07
C LEU A 511 -42.25 6.39 1.32
N GLN A 512 -42.18 7.10 0.20
CA GLN A 512 -43.34 7.36 -0.65
C GLN A 512 -43.67 6.09 -1.43
N ASP A 513 -44.66 5.36 -0.94
CA ASP A 513 -45.11 4.11 -1.55
C ASP A 513 -46.18 4.45 -2.59
N GLU A 514 -45.81 4.99 -3.77
CA GLU A 514 -46.74 5.19 -4.89
C GLU A 514 -47.35 3.86 -5.42
N ASN A 515 -46.92 2.73 -4.87
CA ASN A 515 -47.24 1.40 -5.33
C ASN A 515 -47.85 0.50 -4.24
N ILE A 516 -48.69 1.06 -3.35
CA ILE A 516 -49.48 0.25 -2.39
C ILE A 516 -50.43 -0.74 -3.11
N HIS A 517 -50.70 -0.58 -4.41
CA HIS A 517 -51.66 -1.41 -5.12
C HIS A 517 -51.20 -2.85 -5.46
N TRP A 518 -49.90 -3.17 -5.39
CA TRP A 518 -49.41 -4.51 -5.77
C TRP A 518 -49.13 -5.46 -4.60
N LEU A 519 -48.72 -4.96 -3.42
CA LEU A 519 -48.44 -5.80 -2.25
C LEU A 519 -49.71 -6.44 -1.66
N THR A 520 -50.84 -5.73 -1.71
CA THR A 520 -52.16 -6.24 -1.31
C THR A 520 -52.65 -7.34 -2.24
N ASN A 521 -52.39 -7.24 -3.55
CA ASN A 521 -52.73 -8.30 -4.52
C ASN A 521 -51.75 -9.49 -4.53
N PHE A 522 -50.63 -9.41 -3.80
CA PHE A 522 -49.58 -10.44 -3.79
C PHE A 522 -49.69 -11.46 -2.63
N MET A 523 -50.45 -11.15 -1.57
CA MET A 523 -50.70 -12.08 -0.45
C MET A 523 -52.10 -12.72 -0.47
N LEU A 524 -52.94 -12.35 -1.45
CA LEU A 524 -54.32 -12.84 -1.60
C LEU A 524 -54.52 -13.83 -2.77
N GLN A 525 -53.43 -14.30 -3.40
CA GLN A 525 -53.39 -15.38 -4.38
C GLN A 525 -52.29 -16.36 -4.01
#